data_AF-A0A4Q2J9W6-F1
#
_entry.id   AF-A0A4Q2J9W6-F1
#
_cell.length_a   1.000
_cell.length_b   1.000
_cell.length_c   1.000
_cell.angle_alpha   90.00
_cell.angle_beta   90.00
_cell.angle_gamma   90.00
#
_symmetry.space_group_name_H-M   'P 1'
#
loop_
_entity.id
_entity.type
_entity.pdbx_description
1 polymer ?
#
loop_
_entity_poly.entity_id
_entity_poly.type
_entity_poly.pdbx_seq_one_letter_code
_entity_poly.pdbx_strand_id
1 'polypeptide(L)' 'MVRTDHGALRGRIVDGVHVFLGVPYAAPPFGANRLLPPRPVEPWDGVRDAGALGPEPPQVAPPATG' A
#
# COMPACT_ATOMS: atom_id res chain seq x y z
N MET A 1 -16.29 3.42 2.34
CA MET A 1 -15.21 4.22 2.96
C MET A 1 -14.98 3.68 4.35
N VAL A 2 -13.74 3.67 4.83
CA VAL A 2 -13.40 3.22 6.19
C VAL A 2 -12.35 4.17 6.80
N ARG A 3 -12.37 4.36 8.11
CA ARG A 3 -11.36 5.16 8.83
C ARG A 3 -10.43 4.22 9.59
N THR A 4 -9.12 4.47 9.47
CA THR A 4 -8.06 3.81 10.25
C THR A 4 -7.43 4.83 11.20
N ASP A 5 -6.50 4.38 12.03
CA ASP A 5 -5.71 5.26 12.90
C ASP A 5 -4.82 6.24 12.12
N HIS A 6 -4.55 5.97 10.84
CA HIS A 6 -3.63 6.76 10.00
C HIS A 6 -4.36 7.64 8.98
N GLY A 7 -5.67 7.43 8.75
CA GLY A 7 -6.45 8.23 7.81
C GLY A 7 -7.63 7.47 7.20
N ALA A 8 -8.36 8.13 6.31
CA ALA A 8 -9.52 7.52 5.66
C ALA A 8 -9.19 6.89 4.31
N LEU A 9 -9.87 5.78 4.00
CA LEU A 9 -9.68 4.99 2.79
C LEU A 9 -10.99 4.82 2.00
N ARG A 10 -10.88 4.94 0.67
CA ARG A 10 -11.95 4.57 -0.27
C ARG A 10 -11.57 3.29 -1.01
N GLY A 11 -12.19 2.17 -0.62
CA GLY A 11 -12.13 0.91 -1.36
C GLY A 11 -13.23 0.76 -2.41
N ARG A 12 -13.36 -0.44 -2.95
CA ARG A 12 -14.38 -0.86 -3.93
C ARG A 12 -15.21 -2.04 -3.41
N ILE A 13 -16.36 -2.28 -4.03
CA ILE A 13 -17.12 -3.54 -3.84
C ILE A 13 -16.98 -4.34 -5.13
N VAL A 14 -16.53 -5.59 -5.02
CA VAL A 14 -16.42 -6.53 -6.15
C VAL A 14 -17.12 -7.81 -5.75
N ASP A 15 -18.12 -8.22 -6.53
CA ASP A 15 -18.89 -9.45 -6.29
C ASP A 15 -19.43 -9.59 -4.85
N GLY A 16 -19.89 -8.47 -4.28
CA GLY A 16 -20.40 -8.40 -2.91
C GLY A 16 -19.33 -8.30 -1.82
N VAL A 17 -18.04 -8.31 -2.16
CA VAL A 17 -16.93 -8.22 -1.21
C VAL A 17 -16.35 -6.81 -1.16
N HIS A 18 -16.12 -6.29 0.05
CA HIS A 18 -15.38 -5.05 0.25
C HIS A 18 -13.88 -5.27 0.02
N VAL A 19 -13.30 -4.51 -0.91
CA VAL A 19 -11.90 -4.66 -1.34
C VAL A 19 -11.16 -3.34 -1.15
N PHE A 20 -10.02 -3.41 -0.44
CA PHE A 20 -9.10 -2.30 -0.20
C PHE A 20 -7.69 -2.74 -0.60
N LEU A 21 -7.09 -2.06 -1.57
CA LEU A 21 -5.81 -2.38 -2.19
C LEU A 21 -4.85 -1.21 -2.04
N GLY A 22 -3.54 -1.49 -1.99
CA GLY A 22 -2.51 -0.44 -1.93
C GLY A 22 -2.52 0.39 -0.64
N VAL A 23 -3.04 -0.15 0.47
CA VAL A 23 -3.08 0.52 1.77
C VAL A 23 -1.68 0.55 2.39
N PRO A 24 -1.11 1.72 2.71
CA PRO A 24 0.20 1.80 3.35
C PRO A 24 0.13 1.28 4.79
N TYR A 25 1.10 0.46 5.19
CA TYR A 25 1.25 -0.08 6.55
C TYR A 25 2.60 0.25 7.19
N ALA A 26 3.57 0.74 6.42
CA ALA A 26 4.85 1.26 6.89
C ALA A 26 5.28 2.46 6.05
N ALA A 27 6.17 3.31 6.60
CA ALA A 27 6.82 4.37 5.84
C ALA A 27 7.61 3.79 4.64
N PRO A 28 7.77 4.55 3.54
CA PRO A 28 8.50 4.06 2.37
C PRO A 28 9.95 3.63 2.70
N PRO A 29 10.38 2.42 2.28
CA PRO A 29 11.66 1.82 2.71
C PRO A 29 12.87 2.22 1.85
N PHE A 30 12.86 3.44 1.30
CA PHE A 30 13.93 3.97 0.45
C PHE A 30 14.59 5.21 1.06
N GLY A 31 15.67 5.69 0.44
CA GLY A 31 16.47 6.80 0.97
C GLY A 31 17.07 6.45 2.35
N ALA A 32 16.89 7.33 3.32
CA ALA A 32 17.38 7.14 4.69
C ALA A 32 16.80 5.92 5.42
N ASN A 33 15.69 5.34 4.93
CA ASN A 33 15.05 4.16 5.53
C ASN A 33 15.54 2.83 4.94
N ARG A 34 16.42 2.86 3.92
CA ARG A 34 16.87 1.65 3.22
C ARG A 34 17.71 0.77 4.16
N LEU A 35 17.45 -0.54 4.15
CA LEU A 35 18.11 -1.56 4.98
C LEU A 35 17.94 -1.35 6.49
N LEU A 36 16.87 -0.67 6.90
CA LEU A 36 16.49 -0.50 8.30
C LEU A 36 15.13 -1.17 8.58
N PRO A 37 14.79 -1.42 9.85
CA PRO A 37 13.45 -1.87 10.24
C PRO A 37 12.36 -0.92 9.72
N PRO A 38 11.14 -1.43 9.42
CA PRO A 38 10.04 -0.60 8.97
C PRO A 38 9.68 0.44 10.04
N ARG A 39 9.41 1.67 9.60
CA ARG A 39 8.91 2.74 10.45
C ARG A 39 7.39 2.88 10.30
N PRO A 40 6.68 3.41 11.31
CA PRO A 40 5.25 3.68 11.21
C PRO A 40 4.90 4.56 10.00
N VAL A 41 3.69 4.42 9.48
CA VAL A 41 3.16 5.32 8.44
C VAL A 41 2.89 6.68 9.04
N GLU A 42 3.28 7.75 8.33
CA GLU A 42 2.80 9.09 8.67
C GLU A 42 1.31 9.20 8.35
N PRO A 43 0.46 9.63 9.30
CA PRO A 43 -0.95 9.86 9.04
C PRO A 43 -1.16 10.82 7.88
N TRP A 44 -2.28 10.66 7.17
CA TRP A 44 -2.67 11.53 6.06
C TRP A 44 -4.03 12.16 6.27
N ASP A 45 -4.18 13.38 5.77
CA ASP A 45 -5.44 14.07 5.72
C ASP A 45 -6.30 13.63 4.52
N GLY A 46 -7.60 13.83 4.64
CA GLY A 46 -8.56 13.54 3.58
C GLY A 46 -8.77 12.03 3.37
N VAL A 47 -9.04 11.65 2.11
CA VAL A 47 -9.38 10.29 1.73
C VAL A 47 -8.40 9.77 0.70
N ARG A 48 -7.72 8.67 1.02
CA ARG A 48 -6.82 7.98 0.11
C ARG A 48 -7.59 6.92 -0.68
N ASP A 49 -7.34 6.87 -1.99
CA ASP A 49 -7.89 5.82 -2.84
C ASP A 49 -7.19 4.48 -2.54
N ALA A 50 -7.99 3.44 -2.31
CA ALA A 50 -7.57 2.06 -2.08
C ALA A 50 -8.33 1.10 -3.02
N GLY A 51 -8.65 1.54 -4.24
CA GLY A 51 -9.32 0.74 -5.26
C GLY A 51 -8.37 0.00 -6.20
N ALA A 52 -7.07 0.27 -6.14
CA ALA A 52 -6.05 -0.27 -7.04
C ALA A 52 -4.82 -0.81 -6.28
N LEU A 53 -4.08 -1.72 -6.92
CA LEU A 53 -2.84 -2.26 -6.36
C LEU A 53 -1.79 -1.15 -6.21
N GLY A 54 -1.02 -1.25 -5.13
CA GLY A 54 0.17 -0.42 -4.93
C GLY A 54 1.36 -0.93 -5.76
N PRO A 55 2.49 -0.21 -5.72
CA PRO A 55 3.71 -0.66 -6.37
C PRO A 55 4.22 -1.97 -5.74
N GLU A 56 4.74 -2.86 -6.58
CA GLU A 56 5.45 -4.05 -6.13
C GLU A 56 6.86 -3.69 -5.65
N PRO A 57 7.44 -4.46 -4.71
CA PRO A 57 8.84 -4.30 -4.35
C PRO A 57 9.76 -4.63 -5.54
N PRO A 58 11.01 -4.16 -5.56
CA PRO A 58 11.98 -4.57 -6.56
C PRO A 58 12.14 -6.10 -6.59
N GLN A 59 11.98 -6.69 -7.76
CA GLN A 59 12.14 -8.13 -7.99
C GLN A 59 13.10 -8.35 -9.15
N VAL A 60 13.84 -9.46 -9.10
CA VAL A 60 14.60 -9.94 -10.26
C VAL A 60 13.59 -10.52 -11.24
N ALA A 61 13.70 -10.15 -12.52
CA ALA A 61 12.85 -10.72 -13.56
C ALA A 61 12.97 -12.26 -13.55
N PRO A 62 11.87 -13.00 -13.77
CA PRO A 62 11.96 -14.44 -13.96
C PRO A 62 12.96 -14.77 -15.07
N PRO A 63 13.71 -15.89 -14.98
CA PRO A 63 14.59 -16.30 -16.05
C PRO A 63 13.79 -16.45 -17.35
N ALA A 64 14.36 -16.00 -18.47
CA ALA A 64 13.74 -16.17 -19.79
C ALA A 64 13.52 -17.67 -20.02
N THR A 65 12.26 -18.08 -20.12
CA THR A 65 11.92 -19.45 -20.51
C THR A 65 12.18 -19.54 -22.02
N GLY A 66 13.13 -20.40 -22.41
CA GLY A 66 13.36 -20.78 -23.80
C GLY A 66 12.32 -21.77 -24.32
#